data_AF-A0A432LA52-F1
#
_entry.id   AF-A0A432LA52-F1
#
_cell.length_a   1.000
_cell.length_b   1.000
_cell.length_c   1.000
_cell.angle_alpha   90.00
_cell.angle_beta   90.00
_cell.angle_gamma   90.00
#
_symmetry.space_group_name_H-M   'P 1'
#
loop_
_entity.id
_entity.type
_entity.pdbx_description
1 polymer ?
#
loop_
_entity_poly.entity_id
_entity_poly.type
_entity_poly.pdbx_seq_one_letter_code
_entity_poly.pdbx_strand_id
1 'polypeptide(L)'
;MAAELWRLDGNNFALYIDGLHSKEIRNIKRSRDWQIIATYQKGGQVVGLQWRIPESEYRKARRIVNRVSKGVHDCTISEPTSVRKTG
;
A
#
# COMPACT_ATOMS: atom_id res chain seq x y z
N MET A 1 2.87 -1.63 8.44
CA MET A 1 1.92 -0.63 7.89
C MET A 1 1.90 -0.84 6.38
N ALA A 2 0.73 -1.06 5.77
CA ALA A 2 0.67 -1.58 4.39
C ALA A 2 0.70 -0.47 3.31
N ALA A 3 -0.09 0.57 3.51
CA ALA A 3 -0.09 1.78 2.69
C ALA A 3 -0.62 2.96 3.52
N GLU A 4 -0.15 4.16 3.21
CA GLU A 4 -0.57 5.38 3.90
C GLU A 4 -0.59 6.57 2.93
N LEU A 5 -1.50 7.51 3.16
CA LEU A 5 -1.65 8.73 2.37
C LEU A 5 -1.80 9.93 3.30
N TRP A 6 -0.87 10.88 3.22
CA TRP A 6 -0.88 12.11 4.03
C TRP A 6 -0.61 13.35 3.16
N ARG A 7 -0.92 14.55 3.68
CA ARG A 7 -0.64 15.82 2.99
C ARG A 7 0.88 16.03 2.97
N LEU A 8 1.43 16.30 1.78
CA LEU A 8 2.86 16.59 1.63
C LEU A 8 3.11 18.10 1.68
N ASP A 9 2.32 18.86 0.92
CA ASP A 9 2.41 20.32 0.83
C ASP A 9 1.05 20.92 0.43
N GLY A 10 1.03 22.22 0.10
CA GLY A 10 -0.18 22.96 -0.27
C GLY A 10 -0.93 22.43 -1.49
N ASN A 11 -0.32 21.64 -2.37
CA ASN A 11 -0.96 21.12 -3.60
C ASN A 11 -0.78 19.61 -3.80
N ASN A 12 -0.04 18.94 -2.90
CA ASN A 12 0.34 17.54 -3.07
C ASN A 12 0.12 16.70 -1.82
N PHE A 13 -0.03 15.40 -2.06
CA PHE A 13 -0.06 14.35 -1.06
C PHE A 13 1.11 13.38 -1.27
N ALA A 14 1.49 12.69 -0.21
CA ALA A 14 2.46 11.61 -0.24
C ALA A 14 1.72 10.28 -0.09
N LEU A 15 1.92 9.37 -1.04
CA LEU A 15 1.44 7.99 -0.96
C LEU A 15 2.63 7.08 -0.67
N TYR A 16 2.63 6.43 0.48
CA TYR A 16 3.56 5.35 0.81
C TYR A 16 2.91 3.99 0.58
N ILE A 17 3.69 3.05 0.04
CA ILE A 17 3.33 1.63 -0.04
C ILE A 17 4.52 0.79 0.39
N ASP A 18 4.25 -0.18 1.28
CA ASP A 18 5.23 -1.15 1.75
C ASP A 18 5.68 -2.10 0.61
N GLY A 19 6.96 -2.46 0.61
CA GLY A 19 7.61 -3.27 -0.42
C GLY A 19 6.97 -4.66 -0.60
N LEU A 20 6.27 -5.18 0.42
CA LEU A 20 5.53 -6.44 0.32
C LEU A 20 4.38 -6.38 -0.70
N HIS A 21 3.84 -5.20 -1.00
CA HIS A 21 2.75 -5.00 -1.97
C HIS A 21 3.30 -4.76 -3.40
N SER A 22 4.19 -5.64 -3.84
CA SER A 22 4.90 -5.53 -5.13
C SER A 22 3.98 -5.46 -6.36
N LYS A 23 2.80 -6.10 -6.30
CA LYS A 23 1.77 -6.06 -7.35
C LYS A 23 1.19 -4.65 -7.51
N GLU A 24 0.81 -4.01 -6.40
CA GLU A 24 0.29 -2.65 -6.38
C GLU A 24 1.34 -1.64 -6.81
N ILE A 25 2.58 -1.78 -6.33
CA ILE A 25 3.74 -0.97 -6.74
C ILE A 25 3.90 -1.03 -8.27
N ARG A 26 3.91 -2.24 -8.85
CA ARG A 26 4.03 -2.44 -10.30
C ARG A 26 2.87 -1.79 -11.06
N ASN A 27 1.65 -1.92 -10.56
CA ASN A 27 0.48 -1.34 -11.18
C ASN A 27 0.51 0.19 -11.19
N ILE A 28 0.96 0.82 -10.10
CA ILE A 28 1.12 2.27 -10.04
C ILE A 28 2.16 2.72 -11.06
N LYS A 29 3.35 2.11 -11.06
CA LYS A 29 4.42 2.42 -12.01
C LYS A 29 4.00 2.29 -13.48
N ARG A 30 3.03 1.43 -13.80
CA ARG A 30 2.51 1.21 -15.16
C ARG A 30 1.37 2.13 -15.56
N SER A 31 0.55 2.57 -14.60
CA SER A 31 -0.74 3.22 -14.88
C SER A 31 -0.81 4.67 -14.42
N ARG A 32 0.22 5.15 -13.72
CA ARG A 32 0.28 6.48 -13.13
C ARG A 32 1.62 7.11 -13.43
N ASP A 33 1.59 8.36 -13.90
CA ASP A 33 2.78 9.19 -14.08
C ASP A 33 3.14 9.94 -12.79
N TRP A 34 2.94 9.30 -11.63
CA TRP A 34 3.27 9.90 -10.34
C TRP A 34 4.77 9.81 -10.09
N GLN A 35 5.34 10.90 -9.60
CA GLN A 35 6.77 10.97 -9.29
C GLN A 35 7.09 10.19 -8.00
N ILE A 36 8.07 9.28 -8.05
CA ILE A 36 8.66 8.69 -6.84
C ILE A 36 9.55 9.74 -6.19
N ILE A 37 9.29 10.04 -4.92
CA ILE A 37 10.03 11.05 -4.14
C ILE A 37 10.88 10.44 -3.02
N ALA A 38 10.63 9.19 -2.63
CA ALA A 38 11.52 8.45 -1.74
C ALA A 38 11.48 6.94 -2.02
N THR A 39 12.64 6.30 -1.83
CA THR A 39 12.81 4.85 -1.84
C THR A 39 13.38 4.42 -0.50
N TYR A 40 12.66 3.56 0.23
CA TYR A 40 13.08 3.07 1.53
C TYR A 40 13.80 1.74 1.36
N GLN A 41 14.99 1.63 1.96
CA GLN A 41 15.82 0.43 1.89
C GLN A 41 16.24 -0.04 3.28
N LYS A 42 16.31 -1.35 3.48
CA LYS A 42 16.84 -1.99 4.68
C LYS A 42 17.62 -3.24 4.27
N GLY A 43 18.89 -3.34 4.68
CA GLY A 43 19.73 -4.49 4.35
C GLY A 43 19.87 -4.74 2.83
N GLY A 44 19.92 -3.68 2.02
CA GLY A 44 19.99 -3.78 0.56
C GLY A 44 18.67 -4.13 -0.15
N GLN A 45 17.57 -4.33 0.59
CA GLN A 45 16.25 -4.61 0.02
C GLN A 45 15.37 -3.37 0.05
N VAL A 46 14.58 -3.15 -1.01
CA VAL A 46 13.56 -2.10 -1.05
C VAL A 46 12.37 -2.52 -0.18
N VAL A 47 12.15 -1.79 0.90
CA VAL A 47 11.08 -2.04 1.87
C VAL A 47 9.88 -1.11 1.71
N GLY A 48 9.96 -0.11 0.83
CA GLY A 48 8.83 0.76 0.54
C GLY A 48 9.17 1.82 -0.49
N LEU A 49 8.11 2.38 -1.09
CA LEU A 49 8.20 3.48 -2.05
C LEU A 49 7.20 4.57 -1.68
N GLN A 50 7.59 5.81 -1.93
CA GLN A 50 6.73 6.97 -1.77
C GLN A 50 6.59 7.75 -3.06
N TRP A 51 5.34 8.07 -3.40
CA TRP A 51 4.98 8.91 -4.55
C TRP A 51 4.46 10.28 -4.11
N ARG A 52 4.75 11.30 -4.91
CA ARG A 52 4.05 12.58 -4.88
C ARG A 52 2.78 12.47 -5.72
N ILE A 53 1.66 12.87 -5.13
CA ILE A 53 0.33 12.79 -5.71
C ILE A 53 -0.24 14.21 -5.81
N PRO A 54 -0.58 14.71 -7.00
CA PRO A 54 -1.31 15.96 -7.14
C PRO A 54 -2.67 15.89 -6.43
N GLU A 55 -3.14 17.01 -5.86
CA GLU A 55 -4.45 17.06 -5.20
C GLU A 55 -5.62 16.58 -6.10
N SER A 56 -5.56 16.85 -7.40
CA SER A 56 -6.52 16.34 -8.40
C SER A 56 -6.61 14.81 -8.46
N GLU A 57 -5.54 14.11 -8.07
CA GLU A 57 -5.42 12.65 -8.09
C GLU A 57 -5.70 12.03 -6.71
N TYR A 58 -5.99 12.82 -5.67
CA TYR A 58 -6.19 12.37 -4.29
C TYR A 58 -7.16 11.18 -4.19
N ARG A 59 -8.32 11.26 -4.86
CA ARG A 59 -9.33 10.19 -4.83
C ARG A 59 -8.80 8.87 -5.41
N LYS A 60 -7.92 8.93 -6.41
CA LYS A 60 -7.29 7.74 -7.02
C LYS A 60 -6.29 7.11 -6.04
N ALA A 61 -5.45 7.92 -5.40
CA ALA A 61 -4.53 7.45 -4.36
C ALA A 61 -5.27 6.85 -3.16
N ARG A 62 -6.36 7.48 -2.70
CA ARG A 62 -7.16 6.97 -1.58
C ARG A 62 -7.79 5.60 -1.87
N ARG A 63 -8.25 5.35 -3.11
CA ARG A 63 -8.74 4.02 -3.51
C ARG A 63 -7.65 2.95 -3.44
N ILE A 64 -6.41 3.30 -3.75
CA ILE A 64 -5.28 2.38 -3.67
C ILE A 64 -5.01 2.01 -2.20
N VAL A 65 -4.93 3.00 -1.31
CA VAL A 65 -4.78 2.75 0.14
C VAL A 65 -5.86 1.81 0.64
N ASN A 66 -7.13 2.10 0.34
CA ASN A 66 -8.25 1.26 0.75
C ASN A 66 -8.11 -0.18 0.23
N ARG A 67 -7.66 -0.37 -1.01
CA ARG A 67 -7.46 -1.72 -1.59
C ARG A 67 -6.32 -2.47 -0.89
N VAL A 68 -5.20 -1.80 -0.65
CA VAL A 68 -4.04 -2.39 0.04
C VAL A 68 -4.43 -2.77 1.48
N SER A 69 -5.08 -1.87 2.21
CA SER A 69 -5.52 -2.13 3.59
C SER A 69 -6.58 -3.23 3.69
N LYS A 70 -7.47 -3.37 2.70
CA LYS A 70 -8.45 -4.45 2.65
C LYS A 70 -7.80 -5.81 2.37
N GLY A 71 -6.80 -5.87 1.50
CA GLY A 71 -6.05 -7.11 1.24
C GLY A 71 -5.37 -7.69 2.47
N VAL A 72 -4.97 -6.84 3.43
CA VAL A 72 -4.39 -7.29 4.71
C VAL A 72 -5.42 -8.05 5.57
N HIS A 73 -6.71 -7.71 5.50
CA HIS A 73 -7.72 -8.35 6.34
C HIS A 73 -8.07 -9.77 5.87
N ASP A 74 -7.93 -10.07 4.58
CA ASP A 74 -8.23 -11.38 3.99
C ASP A 74 -7.15 -12.44 4.30
N CYS A 75 -5.94 -12.03 4.66
CA CYS A 75 -4.85 -12.94 5.02
C CYS A 75 -4.87 -13.37 6.50
N THR A 76 -5.84 -12.91 7.29
CA THR A 76 -5.88 -13.08 8.76
C THR A 76 -6.99 -13.99 9.27
N ILE A 77 -7.57 -14.86 8.43
CA ILE A 77 -8.45 -15.94 8.91
C ILE A 77 -8.03 -17.26 8.27
N SER A 78 -7.07 -17.91 8.91
CA SER A 78 -6.93 -19.37 8.86
C SER A 78 -6.53 -19.80 10.27
N GLU A 79 -7.42 -19.58 11.23
CA GLU A 79 -7.40 -20.42 12.42
C GLU A 79 -7.83 -21.82 11.94
N PRO A 80 -7.03 -22.89 12.17
CA PRO A 80 -7.53 -24.22 11.98
C PRO A 80 -8.61 -24.43 13.05
N THR A 81 -9.88 -24.44 12.62
CA THR A 81 -10.99 -24.80 13.48
C THR A 81 -10.68 -26.16 14.09
N SER A 82 -10.30 -26.14 15.36
CA SER A 82 -10.09 -27.31 16.20
C SER A 82 -11.33 -28.20 16.08
N VAL A 83 -11.16 -29.37 15.46
CA VAL A 83 -12.18 -30.42 15.43
C VAL A 83 -12.52 -30.76 16.87
N ARG A 84 -13.69 -30.30 17.35
CA ARG A 84 -14.27 -30.80 18.59
C ARG A 84 -14.98 -32.11 18.29
N LYS A 85 -14.44 -33.15 18.90
CA LYS A 85 -15.03 -34.48 19.10
C LYS A 85 -16.32 -34.33 19.92
N THR A 86 -17.42 -34.89 19.42
CA THR A 86 -18.65 -35.27 20.15
C THR A 86 -19.49 -36.07 19.15
N GLY A 87 -19.94 -37.29 19.38
CA GLY A 87 -19.83 -38.23 20.50
C GLY A 87 -20.25 -39.61 20.00
#